data_AF-R6DHR6-F1
#
_entry.id   AF-R6DHR6-F1
#
_cell.length_a   1.000
_cell.length_b   1.000
_cell.length_c   1.000
_cell.angle_alpha   90.00
_cell.angle_beta   90.00
_cell.angle_gamma   90.00
#
_symmetry.space_group_name_H-M   'P 1'
#
loop_
_entity.id
_entity.type
_entity.pdbx_description
1 polymer ?
#
loop_
_entity_poly.entity_id
_entity_poly.type
_entity_poly.pdbx_seq_one_letter_code
_entity_poly.pdbx_strand_id
1 'polypeptide(L)'
;MGKEIAVLIPIVIIIACALYLFRAWRSKEGKMIRKVILSVIYIFIAFFTYNMIADRIDSNSAKALNACPASIENISYGQAIGAYCSDVTWSQFMDDNSKNTVVEMNGKANYKNKKRDIRIQFMSDQTVDTDGYISEDAAIYVRFVGLDGKEETLEETEKDILFAMFSKYATEHDITLEESQKDDILETKAYQQKNGSDDTVFSEDTAKTEDAEESSDNTKEESSSEGIEFDPCYAGITNGENEYAYLGFVEQKKALLVIYDSEADENVYMAGDVSLDEETGYFTITDEESQATMTFSVEEQDDGSYVLDLGDDGQMYLEKISSKEFVKCMDALAAE
;
A
#
# COMPACT_ATOMS: atom_id res chain seq x y z
N MET A 1 4.96 -12.56 2.48
CA MET A 1 3.92 -13.37 3.15
C MET A 1 2.84 -13.77 2.14
N GLY A 2 2.49 -15.05 2.07
CA GLY A 2 1.36 -15.55 1.28
C GLY A 2 0.07 -15.59 2.10
N LYS A 3 -1.08 -15.62 1.42
CA LYS A 3 -2.40 -15.69 2.09
C LYS A 3 -2.54 -16.90 3.02
N GLU A 4 -1.97 -18.03 2.62
CA GLU A 4 -1.96 -19.27 3.40
C GLU A 4 -1.21 -19.14 4.72
N ILE A 5 -0.23 -18.24 4.80
CA ILE A 5 0.52 -17.95 6.03
C ILE A 5 -0.23 -16.90 6.86
N ALA A 6 -0.83 -15.89 6.21
CA ALA A 6 -1.57 -14.83 6.88
C ALA A 6 -2.79 -15.35 7.67
N VAL A 7 -3.45 -16.42 7.19
CA VAL A 7 -4.59 -17.04 7.89
C VAL A 7 -4.23 -17.61 9.27
N LEU A 8 -2.94 -17.84 9.54
CA LEU A 8 -2.47 -18.32 10.83
C LEU A 8 -2.57 -17.25 11.93
N ILE A 9 -2.54 -15.96 11.57
CA ILE A 9 -2.61 -14.83 12.52
C ILE A 9 -3.87 -14.92 13.39
N PRO A 10 -5.10 -14.95 12.82
CA PRO A 10 -6.31 -15.08 13.62
C PRO A 10 -6.38 -16.42 14.38
N ILE A 11 -5.90 -17.52 13.78
CA ILE A 11 -5.92 -18.85 14.43
C ILE A 11 -5.08 -18.85 15.72
N VAL A 12 -3.85 -18.32 15.65
CA VAL A 12 -2.94 -18.27 16.81
C VAL A 12 -3.50 -17.35 17.89
N ILE A 13 -4.07 -16.20 17.52
CA ILE A 13 -4.66 -15.25 18.46
C ILE A 13 -5.88 -15.85 19.16
N ILE A 14 -6.77 -16.55 18.43
CA ILE A 14 -7.92 -17.25 19.02
C ILE A 14 -7.46 -18.29 20.05
N ILE A 15 -6.44 -19.09 19.73
CA ILE A 15 -5.89 -20.09 20.66
C ILE A 15 -5.31 -19.41 21.91
N ALA A 16 -4.55 -18.33 21.74
CA ALA A 16 -3.98 -17.57 22.85
C ALA A 16 -5.07 -16.96 23.76
N CYS A 17 -6.09 -16.34 23.18
CA CYS A 17 -7.24 -15.79 23.91
C CYS A 17 -8.00 -16.88 24.67
N ALA A 18 -8.22 -18.05 24.06
CA ALA A 18 -8.87 -19.18 24.73
C ALA A 18 -8.08 -19.67 25.94
N LEU A 19 -6.75 -19.80 25.82
CA LEU A 19 -5.88 -20.18 26.93
C LEU A 19 -5.85 -19.12 28.04
N TYR A 20 -5.81 -17.84 27.66
CA TYR A 20 -5.85 -16.71 28.58
C TYR A 20 -7.14 -16.70 29.41
N LEU A 21 -8.30 -16.83 28.76
CA LEU A 21 -9.61 -16.90 29.42
C LEU A 21 -9.74 -18.14 30.31
N PHE A 22 -9.26 -19.30 29.84
CA PHE A 22 -9.27 -20.54 30.62
C PHE A 22 -8.43 -20.41 31.91
N ARG A 23 -7.24 -19.79 31.81
CA ARG A 23 -6.38 -19.53 32.96
C ARG A 23 -7.04 -18.58 33.95
N ALA A 24 -7.59 -17.46 33.45
CA ALA A 24 -8.27 -16.45 34.27
C ALA A 24 -9.50 -17.03 35.00
N TRP A 25 -10.27 -17.88 34.33
CA TRP A 25 -11.39 -18.59 34.92
C TRP A 25 -10.94 -19.55 36.02
N ARG A 26 -9.87 -20.32 35.78
CA ARG A 26 -9.32 -21.28 36.74
C ARG A 26 -8.71 -20.60 37.97
N SER A 27 -8.07 -19.45 37.82
CA SER A 27 -7.48 -18.68 38.93
C SER A 27 -8.51 -17.86 39.72
N LYS A 28 -9.79 -17.84 39.30
CA LYS A 28 -10.85 -16.98 39.86
C LYS A 28 -10.41 -15.51 39.95
N GLU A 29 -9.58 -15.08 39.01
CA GLU A 29 -9.12 -13.69 38.95
C GLU A 29 -10.30 -12.74 38.70
N GLY A 30 -10.32 -11.63 39.42
CA GLY A 30 -11.40 -10.64 39.33
C GLY A 30 -11.55 -9.99 37.96
N LYS A 31 -12.77 -9.50 37.68
CA LYS A 31 -13.24 -8.85 36.44
C LYS A 31 -13.10 -9.69 35.16
N MET A 32 -13.62 -10.93 35.18
CA MET A 32 -13.71 -11.81 33.99
C MET A 32 -14.36 -11.14 32.77
N ILE A 33 -15.33 -10.25 32.98
CA ILE A 33 -16.02 -9.52 31.89
C ILE A 33 -15.01 -8.68 31.08
N ARG A 34 -14.09 -7.95 31.73
CA ARG A 34 -13.05 -7.14 31.04
C ARG A 34 -12.15 -8.00 30.16
N LYS A 35 -11.80 -9.20 30.64
CA LYS A 35 -10.92 -10.13 29.92
C LYS A 35 -11.58 -10.73 28.69
N VAL A 36 -12.89 -11.01 28.78
CA VAL A 36 -13.70 -11.45 27.65
C VAL A 36 -13.76 -10.36 26.59
N ILE A 37 -14.05 -9.11 26.99
CA ILE A 37 -14.09 -7.96 26.07
C ILE A 37 -12.76 -7.78 25.33
N LEU A 38 -11.63 -7.74 26.05
CA LEU A 38 -10.30 -7.64 25.45
C LEU A 38 -10.01 -8.78 24.47
N SER A 39 -10.41 -10.01 24.81
CA SER A 39 -10.21 -11.16 23.92
C SER A 39 -11.01 -11.04 22.61
N VAL A 40 -12.23 -10.50 22.67
CA VAL A 40 -13.04 -10.24 21.48
C VAL A 40 -12.40 -9.17 20.59
N ILE A 41 -11.87 -8.10 21.19
CA ILE A 41 -11.16 -7.03 20.46
C ILE A 41 -9.93 -7.59 19.74
N TYR A 42 -9.08 -8.37 20.42
CA TYR A 42 -7.90 -8.98 19.78
C TYR A 42 -8.27 -9.91 18.63
N ILE A 43 -9.34 -10.69 18.79
CA ILE A 43 -9.84 -11.56 17.71
C ILE A 43 -10.31 -10.71 16.53
N PHE A 44 -11.05 -9.62 16.78
CA PHE A 44 -11.51 -8.70 15.73
C PHE A 44 -10.34 -8.07 14.98
N ILE A 45 -9.34 -7.53 15.70
CA ILE A 45 -8.12 -6.97 15.11
C ILE A 45 -7.42 -8.03 14.25
N ALA A 46 -7.28 -9.26 14.74
CA ALA A 46 -6.62 -10.33 13.99
C ALA A 46 -7.32 -10.67 12.66
N PHE A 47 -8.65 -10.67 12.65
CA PHE A 47 -9.42 -10.86 11.42
C PHE A 47 -9.32 -9.65 10.48
N PHE A 48 -9.36 -8.45 11.03
CA PHE A 48 -9.17 -7.21 10.28
C PHE A 48 -7.79 -7.18 9.59
N THR A 49 -6.71 -7.46 10.32
CA THR A 49 -5.35 -7.55 9.78
C THR A 49 -5.23 -8.62 8.69
N TYR A 50 -5.84 -9.80 8.89
CA TYR A 50 -5.87 -10.83 7.85
C TYR A 50 -6.55 -10.34 6.57
N ASN A 51 -7.72 -9.71 6.67
CA ASN A 51 -8.45 -9.20 5.51
C ASN A 51 -7.63 -8.13 4.79
N MET A 52 -7.02 -7.20 5.52
CA MET A 52 -6.15 -6.16 4.93
C MET A 52 -4.97 -6.77 4.16
N ILE A 53 -4.31 -7.80 4.71
CA ILE A 53 -3.23 -8.50 4.01
C ILE A 53 -3.74 -9.24 2.77
N ALA A 54 -4.90 -9.90 2.87
CA ALA A 54 -5.50 -10.65 1.77
C ALA A 54 -5.91 -9.74 0.62
N ASP A 55 -6.58 -8.62 0.92
CA ASP A 55 -7.04 -7.62 -0.04
C ASP A 55 -5.86 -6.96 -0.75
N ARG A 56 -4.78 -6.68 -0.02
CA ARG A 56 -3.55 -6.15 -0.61
C ARG A 56 -2.88 -7.11 -1.57
N ILE A 57 -2.79 -8.40 -1.21
CA ILE A 57 -2.27 -9.43 -2.11
C ILE A 57 -3.17 -9.54 -3.36
N ASP A 58 -4.50 -9.48 -3.21
CA ASP A 58 -5.43 -9.52 -4.34
C ASP A 58 -5.28 -8.31 -5.26
N SER A 59 -5.23 -7.10 -4.70
CA SER A 59 -5.06 -5.87 -5.47
C SER A 59 -3.75 -5.86 -6.25
N ASN A 60 -2.64 -6.21 -5.59
CA ASN A 60 -1.32 -6.22 -6.21
C ASN A 60 -1.16 -7.34 -7.24
N SER A 61 -1.70 -8.53 -6.96
CA SER A 61 -1.71 -9.61 -7.96
C SER A 61 -2.62 -9.30 -9.13
N ALA A 62 -3.77 -8.65 -8.93
CA ALA A 62 -4.61 -8.18 -10.02
C ALA A 62 -3.88 -7.19 -10.93
N LYS A 63 -3.08 -6.28 -10.37
CA LYS A 63 -2.23 -5.36 -11.14
C LYS A 63 -1.19 -6.11 -11.99
N ALA A 64 -0.49 -7.07 -11.39
CA ALA A 64 0.44 -7.94 -12.11
C ALA A 64 -0.27 -8.74 -13.23
N LEU A 65 -1.47 -9.25 -12.97
CA LEU A 65 -2.28 -10.03 -13.91
C LEU A 65 -2.84 -9.19 -15.07
N ASN A 66 -3.13 -7.90 -14.83
CA ASN A 66 -3.68 -7.00 -15.84
C ASN A 66 -2.60 -6.38 -16.73
N ALA A 67 -1.33 -6.40 -16.30
CA ALA A 67 -0.23 -5.90 -17.10
C ALA A 67 0.04 -6.75 -18.34
N CYS A 68 0.55 -6.10 -19.39
CA CYS A 68 0.97 -6.73 -20.64
C CYS A 68 2.48 -6.52 -20.85
N PRO A 69 3.21 -7.51 -21.39
CA PRO A 69 4.58 -7.30 -21.83
C PRO A 69 4.64 -6.29 -22.98
N ALA A 70 5.76 -5.57 -23.10
CA ALA A 70 5.97 -4.53 -24.09
C ALA A 70 5.85 -5.06 -25.52
N SER A 71 6.30 -6.31 -25.75
CA SER A 71 6.23 -6.98 -27.03
C SER A 71 4.86 -7.56 -27.38
N ILE A 72 3.93 -7.75 -26.42
CA ILE A 72 2.61 -8.37 -26.63
C ILE A 72 1.53 -7.56 -25.88
N GLU A 73 1.07 -6.47 -26.49
CA GLU A 73 0.18 -5.49 -25.83
C GLU A 73 -1.25 -6.00 -25.59
N ASN A 74 -1.70 -7.00 -26.36
CA ASN A 74 -3.10 -7.44 -26.37
C ASN A 74 -3.36 -8.71 -25.57
N ILE A 75 -2.35 -9.23 -24.87
CA ILE A 75 -2.48 -10.42 -24.01
C ILE A 75 -1.85 -10.05 -22.67
N SER A 76 -2.64 -10.10 -21.60
CA SER A 76 -2.12 -9.82 -20.26
C SER A 76 -1.39 -11.03 -19.68
N TYR A 77 -0.52 -10.82 -18.69
CA TYR A 77 0.10 -11.92 -17.95
C TYR A 77 -0.95 -12.84 -17.32
N GLY A 78 -2.08 -12.29 -16.85
CA GLY A 78 -3.16 -13.09 -16.29
C GLY A 78 -3.88 -13.98 -17.28
N GLN A 79 -4.07 -13.52 -18.52
CA GLN A 79 -4.60 -14.35 -19.61
C GLN A 79 -3.64 -15.50 -19.95
N ALA A 80 -2.35 -15.19 -20.09
CA ALA A 80 -1.32 -16.19 -20.38
C ALA A 80 -1.17 -17.22 -19.24
N ILE A 81 -1.11 -16.75 -17.99
CA ILE A 81 -1.03 -17.60 -16.80
C ILE A 81 -2.28 -18.47 -16.67
N GLY A 82 -3.47 -17.90 -16.85
CA GLY A 82 -4.74 -18.63 -16.77
C GLY A 82 -4.87 -19.75 -17.80
N ALA A 83 -4.28 -19.58 -18.99
CA ALA A 83 -4.30 -20.59 -20.05
C ALA A 83 -3.26 -21.72 -19.87
N TYR A 84 -2.15 -21.44 -19.19
CA TYR A 84 -0.98 -22.35 -19.16
C TYR A 84 -0.68 -22.96 -17.80
N CYS A 85 -1.03 -22.26 -16.71
CA CYS A 85 -0.67 -22.64 -15.36
C CYS A 85 -1.84 -23.25 -14.57
N SER A 86 -1.50 -24.04 -13.58
CA SER A 86 -2.44 -24.66 -12.62
C SER A 86 -1.89 -24.55 -11.21
N ASP A 87 -2.75 -24.78 -10.20
CA ASP A 87 -2.36 -24.73 -8.78
C ASP A 87 -1.69 -23.38 -8.41
N VAL A 88 -2.20 -22.27 -8.96
CA VAL A 88 -1.60 -20.93 -8.82
C VAL A 88 -1.87 -20.36 -7.43
N THR A 89 -0.81 -19.89 -6.77
CA THR A 89 -0.84 -19.22 -5.48
C THR A 89 -0.04 -17.92 -5.54
N TRP A 90 -0.42 -16.96 -4.72
CA TRP A 90 0.18 -15.63 -4.71
C TRP A 90 0.71 -15.28 -3.32
N SER A 91 1.84 -14.61 -3.32
CA SER A 91 2.42 -14.01 -2.14
C SER A 91 3.00 -12.64 -2.47
N GLN A 92 3.16 -11.81 -1.45
CA GLN A 92 3.88 -10.55 -1.63
C GLN A 92 4.95 -10.39 -0.56
N PHE A 93 6.06 -9.77 -0.91
CA PHE A 93 7.09 -9.36 0.05
C PHE A 93 7.84 -8.16 -0.51
N MET A 94 8.60 -7.48 0.35
CA MET A 94 9.53 -6.45 -0.10
C MET A 94 10.86 -7.13 -0.41
N ASP A 95 11.46 -6.79 -1.55
CA ASP A 95 12.83 -7.17 -1.84
C ASP A 95 13.78 -6.42 -0.91
N ASP A 96 14.61 -7.17 -0.16
CA ASP A 96 15.48 -6.61 0.87
C ASP A 96 16.49 -5.59 0.32
N ASN A 97 16.87 -5.73 -0.96
CA ASN A 97 17.86 -4.86 -1.60
C ASN A 97 17.24 -3.60 -2.21
N SER A 98 16.14 -3.74 -2.95
CA SER A 98 15.55 -2.63 -3.70
C SER A 98 14.39 -1.94 -2.98
N LYS A 99 13.85 -2.52 -1.89
CA LYS A 99 12.57 -2.12 -1.28
C LYS A 99 11.38 -2.17 -2.24
N ASN A 100 11.54 -2.80 -3.40
CA ASN A 100 10.45 -3.00 -4.34
C ASN A 100 9.48 -4.03 -3.78
N THR A 101 8.18 -3.78 -3.95
CA THR A 101 7.21 -4.85 -3.70
C THR A 101 7.30 -5.87 -4.80
N VAL A 102 7.53 -7.08 -4.37
CA VAL A 102 7.55 -8.28 -5.20
C VAL A 102 6.23 -9.00 -4.98
N VAL A 103 5.48 -9.15 -6.05
CA VAL A 103 4.35 -10.06 -6.11
C VAL A 103 4.85 -11.35 -6.73
N GLU A 104 4.87 -12.43 -5.95
CA GLU A 104 5.36 -13.71 -6.40
C GLU A 104 4.21 -14.68 -6.65
N MET A 105 4.18 -15.20 -7.86
CA MET A 105 3.35 -16.28 -8.33
C MET A 105 4.10 -17.59 -8.18
N ASN A 106 3.49 -18.56 -7.51
CA ASN A 106 3.93 -19.96 -7.55
C ASN A 106 2.82 -20.79 -8.23
N GLY A 107 3.20 -21.69 -9.12
CA GLY A 107 2.23 -22.53 -9.84
C GLY A 107 2.88 -23.70 -10.55
N LYS A 108 2.08 -24.41 -11.35
CA LYS A 108 2.54 -25.55 -12.14
C LYS A 108 2.25 -25.37 -13.60
N ALA A 109 3.27 -25.61 -14.43
CA ALA A 109 3.22 -25.50 -15.87
C ALA A 109 3.59 -26.83 -16.55
N ASN A 110 3.03 -27.09 -17.73
CA ASN A 110 3.44 -28.24 -18.54
C ASN A 110 4.52 -27.85 -19.55
N TYR A 111 5.78 -27.88 -19.12
CA TYR A 111 6.92 -27.55 -19.96
C TYR A 111 7.66 -28.82 -20.40
N LYS A 112 7.88 -28.97 -21.71
CA LYS A 112 8.51 -30.15 -22.33
C LYS A 112 7.85 -31.49 -21.92
N ASN A 113 6.52 -31.53 -21.95
CA ASN A 113 5.68 -32.68 -21.60
C ASN A 113 5.87 -33.19 -20.15
N LYS A 114 6.27 -32.31 -19.25
CA LYS A 114 6.40 -32.60 -17.82
C LYS A 114 5.71 -31.49 -17.03
N LYS A 115 4.95 -31.87 -16.00
CA LYS A 115 4.42 -30.93 -15.01
C LYS A 115 5.61 -30.45 -14.18
N ARG A 116 5.85 -29.14 -14.15
CA ARG A 116 6.97 -28.46 -13.50
C ARG A 116 6.43 -27.43 -12.54
N ASP A 117 7.09 -27.27 -11.40
CA ASP A 117 6.81 -26.15 -10.51
C ASP A 117 7.52 -24.91 -11.05
N ILE A 118 6.80 -23.79 -11.14
CA ILE A 118 7.32 -22.52 -11.65
C ILE A 118 7.13 -21.43 -10.60
N ARG A 119 8.06 -20.47 -10.60
CA ARG A 119 8.00 -19.27 -9.77
C ARG A 119 8.30 -18.04 -10.61
N ILE A 120 7.39 -17.08 -10.59
CA ILE A 120 7.50 -15.82 -11.33
C ILE A 120 7.28 -14.67 -10.35
N GLN A 121 8.13 -13.66 -10.42
CA GLN A 121 8.05 -12.45 -9.62
C GLN A 121 7.71 -11.26 -10.51
N PHE A 122 6.72 -10.49 -10.09
CA PHE A 122 6.35 -9.21 -10.67
C PHE A 122 6.86 -8.13 -9.73
N MET A 123 7.88 -7.41 -10.19
CA MET A 123 8.57 -6.37 -9.44
C MET A 123 8.07 -5.02 -9.94
N SER A 124 7.52 -4.22 -9.04
CA SER A 124 7.26 -2.81 -9.31
C SER A 124 8.56 -2.02 -9.11
N ASP A 125 8.89 -1.10 -10.01
CA ASP A 125 10.07 -0.23 -9.89
C ASP A 125 9.88 0.97 -8.94
N GLN A 126 8.69 1.10 -8.38
CA GLN A 126 8.36 2.07 -7.34
C GLN A 126 8.50 1.39 -5.98
N THR A 127 9.03 2.12 -5.00
CA THR A 127 8.64 1.93 -3.61
C THR A 127 7.12 2.01 -3.57
N VAL A 128 6.46 0.95 -3.13
CA VAL A 128 5.02 0.97 -2.84
C VAL A 128 4.63 2.20 -2.03
N ASP A 129 3.37 2.60 -2.13
CA ASP A 129 2.80 3.49 -1.12
C ASP A 129 2.97 2.88 0.28
N THR A 130 2.82 3.69 1.33
CA THR A 130 3.07 3.29 2.73
C THR A 130 2.24 2.05 3.16
N ASP A 131 1.16 1.75 2.44
CA ASP A 131 0.24 0.63 2.68
C ASP A 131 0.65 -0.67 2.00
N GLY A 132 1.65 -0.63 1.10
CA GLY A 132 2.16 -1.78 0.38
C GLY A 132 1.35 -2.14 -0.87
N TYR A 133 0.61 -1.19 -1.47
CA TYR A 133 -0.06 -1.34 -2.75
C TYR A 133 0.83 -0.83 -3.90
N ILE A 134 0.84 -1.57 -5.00
CA ILE A 134 1.51 -1.17 -6.25
C ILE A 134 0.67 -0.05 -6.89
N SER A 135 1.27 1.06 -7.33
CA SER A 135 0.52 2.13 -8.04
C SER A 135 -0.14 1.60 -9.33
N GLU A 136 -1.25 2.21 -9.77
CA GLU A 136 -1.88 1.85 -11.06
C GLU A 136 -0.94 2.10 -12.26
N ASP A 137 -0.10 3.13 -12.16
CA ASP A 137 0.87 3.51 -13.21
C ASP A 137 2.22 2.81 -13.04
N ALA A 138 2.33 1.82 -12.15
CA ALA A 138 3.60 1.20 -11.83
C ALA A 138 4.19 0.48 -13.05
N ALA A 139 5.45 0.77 -13.32
CA ALA A 139 6.24 0.00 -14.26
C ALA A 139 6.56 -1.36 -13.65
N ILE A 140 6.20 -2.43 -14.35
CA ILE A 140 6.36 -3.81 -13.88
C ILE A 140 7.46 -4.48 -14.67
N TYR A 141 8.40 -5.06 -13.93
CA TYR A 141 9.41 -5.98 -14.42
C TYR A 141 9.07 -7.40 -13.98
N VAL A 142 9.17 -8.35 -14.89
CA VAL A 142 8.90 -9.76 -14.64
C VAL A 142 10.21 -10.51 -14.58
N ARG A 143 10.43 -11.18 -13.44
CA ARG A 143 11.55 -12.08 -13.22
C ARG A 143 11.03 -13.51 -13.12
N PHE A 144 11.57 -14.41 -13.93
CA PHE A 144 11.41 -15.84 -13.68
C PHE A 144 12.43 -16.25 -12.64
N VAL A 145 11.99 -16.88 -11.55
CA VAL A 145 12.84 -17.11 -10.37
C VAL A 145 13.16 -18.58 -10.16
N GLY A 146 12.38 -19.49 -10.74
CA GLY A 146 12.80 -20.86 -10.67
C GLY A 146 11.88 -21.87 -11.32
N LEU A 147 12.52 -23.00 -11.64
CA LEU A 147 11.91 -24.19 -12.21
C LEU A 147 12.25 -25.40 -11.33
N ASP A 148 11.22 -26.09 -10.82
CA ASP A 148 11.34 -27.23 -9.91
C ASP A 148 12.20 -26.94 -8.66
N GLY A 149 12.05 -25.73 -8.10
CA GLY A 149 12.77 -25.30 -6.89
C GLY A 149 14.25 -24.96 -7.09
N LYS A 150 14.73 -24.87 -8.34
CA LYS A 150 16.05 -24.33 -8.67
C LYS A 150 15.93 -22.83 -8.94
N GLU A 151 16.76 -22.03 -8.28
CA GLU A 151 16.81 -20.57 -8.46
C GLU A 151 17.59 -20.14 -9.69
N GLU A 152 18.51 -20.98 -10.20
CA GLU A 152 19.25 -20.72 -11.42
C GLU A 152 18.66 -21.51 -12.59
N THR A 153 17.90 -20.80 -13.44
CA THR A 153 17.51 -21.24 -14.78
C THR A 153 18.25 -20.38 -15.81
N LEU A 154 18.50 -20.94 -17.00
CA LEU A 154 19.06 -20.14 -18.10
C LEU A 154 17.99 -19.16 -18.58
N GLU A 155 18.34 -17.87 -18.74
CA GLU A 155 17.42 -16.80 -19.19
C GLU A 155 16.64 -17.19 -20.47
N GLU A 156 17.27 -17.89 -21.41
CA GLU A 156 16.61 -18.39 -22.62
C GLU A 156 15.46 -19.37 -22.30
N THR A 157 15.65 -20.24 -21.30
CA THR A 157 14.63 -21.19 -20.83
C THR A 157 13.50 -20.45 -20.10
N GLU A 158 13.79 -19.35 -19.44
CA GLU A 158 12.81 -18.53 -18.72
C GLU A 158 11.88 -17.81 -19.71
N LYS A 159 12.49 -17.14 -20.70
CA LYS A 159 11.79 -16.52 -21.82
C LYS A 159 11.00 -17.53 -22.64
N ASP A 160 11.53 -18.74 -22.86
CA ASP A 160 10.80 -19.86 -23.50
C ASP A 160 9.51 -20.21 -22.75
N ILE A 161 9.61 -20.38 -21.43
CA ILE A 161 8.48 -20.80 -20.61
C ILE A 161 7.42 -19.70 -20.59
N LEU A 162 7.83 -18.44 -20.41
CA LEU A 162 6.92 -17.30 -20.46
C LEU A 162 6.25 -17.19 -21.83
N PHE A 163 7.02 -17.22 -22.92
CA PHE A 163 6.47 -17.15 -24.27
C PHE A 163 5.50 -18.29 -24.56
N ALA A 164 5.79 -19.51 -24.09
CA ALA A 164 4.87 -20.64 -24.22
C ALA A 164 3.51 -20.40 -23.52
N MET A 165 3.46 -19.61 -22.44
CA MET A 165 2.20 -19.22 -21.80
C MET A 165 1.37 -18.32 -22.72
N PHE A 166 2.02 -17.31 -23.31
CA PHE A 166 1.37 -16.40 -24.26
C PHE A 166 0.95 -17.13 -25.54
N SER A 167 1.81 -18.00 -26.10
CA SER A 167 1.48 -18.80 -27.27
C SER A 167 0.29 -19.71 -27.03
N LYS A 168 0.15 -20.27 -25.81
CA LYS A 168 -0.98 -21.11 -25.44
C LYS A 168 -2.29 -20.33 -25.51
N TYR A 169 -2.35 -19.18 -24.86
CA TYR A 169 -3.52 -18.30 -24.93
C TYR A 169 -3.79 -17.82 -26.37
N ALA A 170 -2.76 -17.35 -27.07
CA ALA A 170 -2.87 -16.86 -28.44
C ALA A 170 -3.44 -17.92 -29.40
N THR A 171 -2.98 -19.17 -29.29
CA THR A 171 -3.49 -20.30 -30.08
C THR A 171 -4.96 -20.61 -29.79
N GLU A 172 -5.40 -20.48 -28.54
CA GLU A 172 -6.81 -20.69 -28.15
C GLU A 172 -7.74 -19.58 -28.66
N HIS A 173 -7.18 -18.44 -29.04
CA HIS A 173 -7.90 -17.24 -29.46
C HIS A 173 -7.57 -16.80 -30.90
N ASP A 174 -6.94 -17.67 -31.71
CA ASP A 174 -6.56 -17.40 -33.11
C ASP A 174 -5.68 -16.15 -33.30
N ILE A 175 -4.86 -15.81 -32.31
CA ILE A 175 -3.87 -14.72 -32.35
C ILE A 175 -2.53 -15.28 -32.81
N THR A 176 -1.88 -14.62 -33.76
CA THR A 176 -0.52 -14.97 -34.21
C THR A 176 0.50 -14.22 -33.38
N LEU A 177 1.48 -14.95 -32.82
CA LEU A 177 2.64 -14.37 -32.14
C LEU A 177 3.91 -14.72 -32.93
N GLU A 178 4.81 -13.76 -33.02
CA GLU A 178 6.12 -13.90 -33.66
C GLU A 178 7.19 -14.21 -32.61
N GLU A 179 8.16 -15.06 -32.96
CA GLU A 179 9.23 -15.47 -32.05
C GLU A 179 10.06 -14.29 -31.53
N SER A 180 10.19 -13.21 -32.32
CA SER A 180 10.89 -11.98 -31.91
C SER A 180 10.23 -11.27 -30.72
N GLN A 181 8.95 -11.55 -30.43
CA GLN A 181 8.26 -10.97 -29.26
C GLN A 181 8.76 -11.55 -27.94
N LYS A 182 9.62 -12.57 -27.98
CA LYS A 182 10.26 -13.16 -26.81
C LYS A 182 11.28 -12.24 -26.13
N ASP A 183 11.90 -11.33 -26.87
CA ASP A 183 13.03 -10.54 -26.39
C ASP A 183 12.62 -9.55 -25.28
N ASP A 184 11.44 -8.92 -25.42
CA ASP A 184 10.90 -7.93 -24.49
C ASP A 184 9.69 -8.43 -23.66
N ILE A 185 9.61 -9.75 -23.47
CA ILE A 185 8.48 -10.38 -22.74
C ILE A 185 8.55 -10.19 -21.22
N LEU A 186 9.67 -9.66 -20.71
CA LEU A 186 9.92 -9.47 -19.27
C LEU A 186 9.55 -8.08 -18.77
N GLU A 187 9.28 -7.13 -19.67
CA GLU A 187 9.13 -5.73 -19.32
C GLU A 187 7.80 -5.21 -19.82
N THR A 188 7.12 -4.33 -19.06
CA THR A 188 6.01 -3.56 -19.61
C THR A 188 6.54 -2.35 -20.37
N LYS A 189 5.72 -1.78 -21.27
CA LYS A 189 6.08 -0.51 -21.96
C LYS A 189 6.45 0.61 -20.99
N ALA A 190 5.71 0.72 -19.87
CA ALA A 190 5.98 1.70 -18.83
C ALA A 190 7.39 1.52 -18.23
N TYR A 191 7.83 0.27 -18.06
CA TYR A 191 9.17 -0.04 -17.57
C TYR A 191 10.27 0.37 -18.55
N GLN A 192 10.08 0.09 -19.84
CA GLN A 192 11.01 0.51 -20.89
C GLN A 192 11.12 2.03 -21.00
N GLN A 193 10.00 2.75 -20.94
CA GLN A 193 10.00 4.22 -21.04
C GLN A 193 10.71 4.88 -19.86
N LYS A 194 10.59 4.31 -18.67
CA LYS A 194 11.20 4.85 -17.45
C LYS A 194 12.68 4.53 -17.32
N ASN A 195 13.11 3.35 -17.75
CA ASN A 195 14.50 2.89 -17.61
C ASN A 195 15.32 3.00 -18.91
N GLY A 196 14.69 3.34 -20.03
CA GLY A 196 15.30 3.45 -21.36
C GLY A 196 15.94 4.81 -21.70
N SER A 197 16.37 5.59 -20.71
CA SER A 197 17.17 6.81 -20.98
C SER A 197 18.65 6.46 -21.16
N ASP A 198 19.01 5.97 -22.35
CA ASP A 198 20.21 6.43 -23.08
C ASP A 198 20.12 5.97 -24.54
N ASP A 199 20.10 6.93 -25.46
CA ASP A 199 20.24 6.80 -26.91
C ASP A 199 19.34 5.78 -27.67
N THR A 200 18.20 6.26 -28.16
CA THR A 200 17.95 6.34 -29.61
C THR A 200 16.70 7.18 -29.90
N VAL A 201 16.95 8.45 -30.22
CA VAL A 201 16.02 9.25 -31.01
C VAL A 201 15.89 8.57 -32.37
N PHE A 202 14.84 7.78 -32.58
CA PHE A 202 14.32 7.57 -33.93
C PHE A 202 13.41 8.75 -34.24
N SER A 203 14.00 9.73 -34.92
CA SER A 203 13.30 10.76 -35.66
C SER A 203 12.44 10.10 -36.73
N GLU A 204 11.13 10.30 -36.69
CA GLU A 204 10.38 10.56 -37.91
C GLU A 204 9.86 11.99 -37.88
N ASP A 205 10.53 12.78 -38.69
CA ASP A 205 10.22 14.14 -39.09
C ASP A 205 8.87 14.18 -39.82
N THR A 206 7.97 15.04 -39.39
CA THR A 206 7.10 15.76 -40.33
C THR A 206 6.82 17.18 -39.84
N ALA A 207 7.76 18.08 -40.16
CA ALA A 207 7.57 19.40 -40.74
C ALA A 207 6.53 20.41 -40.16
N LYS A 208 7.09 21.49 -39.56
CA LYS A 208 6.80 22.96 -39.68
C LYS A 208 5.34 23.45 -39.59
N THR A 209 5.02 24.50 -38.84
CA THR A 209 5.50 25.89 -39.01
C THR A 209 5.13 26.78 -37.80
N GLU A 210 5.97 27.78 -37.49
CA GLU A 210 5.79 28.88 -36.52
C GLU A 210 4.57 29.78 -36.83
N ASP A 211 3.88 30.30 -35.80
CA ASP A 211 3.95 31.72 -35.38
C ASP A 211 2.96 32.06 -34.24
N ALA A 212 3.22 33.22 -33.61
CA ALA A 212 2.85 33.64 -32.26
C ALA A 212 1.46 34.29 -32.02
N GLU A 213 1.22 34.51 -30.71
CA GLU A 213 0.44 35.57 -30.03
C GLU A 213 -1.07 35.41 -29.69
N GLU A 214 -1.28 35.50 -28.36
CA GLU A 214 -2.32 36.17 -27.57
C GLU A 214 -3.79 35.69 -27.47
N SER A 215 -4.13 35.40 -26.20
CA SER A 215 -5.34 35.81 -25.46
C SER A 215 -6.69 35.16 -25.77
N SER A 216 -7.22 34.39 -24.81
CA SER A 216 -8.32 34.86 -23.94
C SER A 216 -8.86 33.75 -23.03
N ASP A 217 -8.73 34.01 -21.73
CA ASP A 217 -9.73 33.85 -20.67
C ASP A 217 -10.87 32.81 -20.83
N ASN A 218 -10.79 31.76 -20.01
CA ASN A 218 -11.87 31.32 -19.10
C ASN A 218 -11.47 29.96 -18.52
N THR A 219 -11.14 29.88 -17.24
CA THR A 219 -11.44 28.67 -16.48
C THR A 219 -11.82 29.05 -15.06
N LYS A 220 -13.00 28.55 -14.69
CA LYS A 220 -13.64 28.66 -13.40
C LYS A 220 -12.67 28.37 -12.27
N GLU A 221 -12.75 29.21 -11.24
CA GLU A 221 -12.25 28.91 -9.91
C GLU A 221 -12.92 27.62 -9.41
N GLU A 222 -12.19 26.51 -9.46
CA GLU A 222 -12.34 25.43 -8.50
C GLU A 222 -11.23 25.62 -7.48
N SER A 223 -11.63 25.88 -6.23
CA SER A 223 -10.76 25.99 -5.07
C SER A 223 -10.11 24.62 -4.81
N SER A 224 -9.02 24.30 -5.51
CA SER A 224 -8.09 23.26 -5.09
C SER A 224 -7.20 23.84 -3.99
N SER A 225 -7.13 23.16 -2.85
CA SER A 225 -6.11 23.34 -1.81
C SER A 225 -4.74 22.85 -2.31
N GLU A 226 -4.34 23.22 -3.52
CA GLU A 226 -2.99 22.96 -4.04
C GLU A 226 -2.00 23.92 -3.36
N GLY A 227 -1.26 23.41 -2.37
CA GLY A 227 -0.03 24.06 -1.93
C GLY A 227 0.45 23.78 -0.51
N ILE A 228 -0.35 23.14 0.36
CA ILE A 228 0.07 22.86 1.74
C ILE A 228 0.51 21.41 1.85
N GLU A 229 1.82 21.19 1.97
CA GLU A 229 2.41 19.88 2.21
C GLU A 229 2.49 19.63 3.72
N PHE A 230 1.74 18.64 4.20
CA PHE A 230 1.80 18.22 5.60
C PHE A 230 2.83 17.10 5.78
N ASP A 231 3.88 17.30 6.56
CA ASP A 231 4.85 16.27 6.95
C ASP A 231 5.54 16.64 8.28
N PRO A 232 5.55 15.77 9.30
CA PRO A 232 4.86 14.47 9.39
C PRO A 232 3.35 14.57 9.61
N CYS A 233 2.62 13.49 9.30
CA CYS A 233 1.19 13.35 9.56
C CYS A 233 0.90 12.12 10.44
N TYR A 234 -0.15 12.21 11.23
CA TYR A 234 -0.59 11.18 12.15
C TYR A 234 -2.12 11.06 12.18
N ALA A 235 -2.61 9.85 12.41
CA ALA A 235 -4.01 9.57 12.63
C ALA A 235 -4.18 8.52 13.71
N GLY A 236 -5.32 8.53 14.38
CA GLY A 236 -5.59 7.54 15.38
C GLY A 236 -6.88 7.82 16.11
N ILE A 237 -6.92 7.40 17.37
CA ILE A 237 -8.13 7.44 18.19
C ILE A 237 -7.85 8.14 19.52
N THR A 238 -8.89 8.75 20.07
CA THR A 238 -8.89 9.22 21.45
C THR A 238 -9.48 8.13 22.36
N ASN A 239 -9.66 8.41 23.65
CA ASN A 239 -10.13 7.44 24.64
C ASN A 239 -11.63 7.04 24.51
N GLY A 240 -12.42 7.69 23.65
CA GLY A 240 -13.86 7.45 23.48
C GLY A 240 -14.25 6.45 22.37
N GLU A 241 -15.51 6.01 22.38
CA GLU A 241 -16.06 5.16 21.30
C GLU A 241 -16.32 6.01 20.04
N ASN A 242 -15.78 5.62 18.89
CA ASN A 242 -15.88 6.33 17.59
C ASN A 242 -15.19 7.69 17.52
N GLU A 243 -14.28 7.99 18.44
CA GLU A 243 -13.51 9.23 18.41
C GLU A 243 -12.18 9.04 17.67
N TYR A 244 -12.00 9.80 16.59
CA TYR A 244 -10.78 9.84 15.81
C TYR A 244 -10.01 11.15 16.05
N ALA A 245 -8.71 11.09 15.82
CA ALA A 245 -7.83 12.24 15.86
C ALA A 245 -6.87 12.24 14.66
N TYR A 246 -6.61 13.42 14.10
CA TYR A 246 -5.66 13.65 13.02
C TYR A 246 -4.72 14.78 13.42
N LEU A 247 -3.41 14.58 13.24
CA LEU A 247 -2.40 15.60 13.51
C LEU A 247 -1.43 15.71 12.33
N GLY A 248 -1.39 16.85 11.65
CA GLY A 248 -0.49 17.11 10.52
C GLY A 248 0.38 18.32 10.79
N PHE A 249 1.66 18.25 10.44
CA PHE A 249 2.61 19.36 10.60
C PHE A 249 2.95 20.01 9.27
N VAL A 250 3.14 21.33 9.27
CA VAL A 250 3.61 22.10 8.10
C VAL A 250 4.94 22.75 8.46
N GLU A 251 5.98 22.45 7.67
CA GLU A 251 7.36 22.92 7.88
C GLU A 251 7.90 22.71 9.31
N GLN A 252 7.36 21.73 10.04
CA GLN A 252 7.66 21.45 11.46
C GLN A 252 7.48 22.63 12.43
N LYS A 253 6.81 23.70 11.99
CA LYS A 253 6.56 24.92 12.80
C LYS A 253 5.09 25.16 13.07
N LYS A 254 4.22 24.63 12.22
CA LYS A 254 2.78 24.71 12.36
C LYS A 254 2.18 23.32 12.41
N ALA A 255 1.04 23.19 13.06
CA ALA A 255 0.27 21.95 13.09
C ALA A 255 -1.21 22.23 12.85
N LEU A 256 -1.88 21.24 12.26
CA LEU A 256 -3.32 21.08 12.22
C LEU A 256 -3.67 19.84 13.04
N LEU A 257 -4.42 20.05 14.12
CA LEU A 257 -5.00 19.00 14.94
C LEU A 257 -6.51 18.98 14.72
N VAL A 258 -7.06 17.81 14.44
CA VAL A 258 -8.49 17.58 14.33
C VAL A 258 -8.86 16.45 15.27
N ILE A 259 -9.86 16.68 16.12
CA ILE A 259 -10.39 15.69 17.06
C ILE A 259 -11.89 15.64 16.90
N TYR A 260 -12.46 14.44 16.79
CA TYR A 260 -13.91 14.28 16.88
C TYR A 260 -14.35 14.21 18.34
N ASP A 261 -15.20 15.15 18.75
CA ASP A 261 -15.81 15.18 20.07
C ASP A 261 -17.15 14.44 20.02
N SER A 262 -17.21 13.25 20.64
CA SER A 262 -18.43 12.44 20.64
C SER A 262 -19.54 13.00 21.55
N GLU A 263 -19.22 13.87 22.51
CA GLU A 263 -20.22 14.52 23.36
C GLU A 263 -20.93 15.65 22.61
N ALA A 264 -20.19 16.41 21.81
CA ALA A 264 -20.71 17.52 21.01
C ALA A 264 -21.17 17.11 19.60
N ASP A 265 -20.81 15.90 19.15
CA ASP A 265 -21.07 15.39 17.79
C ASP A 265 -20.49 16.33 16.71
N GLU A 266 -19.29 16.85 16.95
CA GLU A 266 -18.61 17.80 16.06
C GLU A 266 -17.09 17.59 16.00
N ASN A 267 -16.49 18.10 14.93
CA ASN A 267 -15.04 18.12 14.76
C ASN A 267 -14.45 19.39 15.38
N VAL A 268 -13.51 19.22 16.31
CA VAL A 268 -12.70 20.29 16.87
C VAL A 268 -11.44 20.45 16.02
N TYR A 269 -11.24 21.65 15.48
CA TYR A 269 -10.07 22.00 14.67
C TYR A 269 -9.16 22.95 15.45
N MET A 270 -7.86 22.69 15.43
CA MET A 270 -6.86 23.62 15.94
C MET A 270 -5.72 23.72 14.96
N ALA A 271 -5.47 24.93 14.44
CA ALA A 271 -4.45 25.17 13.43
C ALA A 271 -3.56 26.34 13.85
N GLY A 272 -2.26 26.09 14.01
CA GLY A 272 -1.32 27.18 14.26
C GLY A 272 0.06 26.75 14.71
N ASP A 273 0.77 27.70 15.33
CA ASP A 273 2.19 27.55 15.65
C ASP A 273 2.41 26.50 16.75
N VAL A 274 3.46 25.69 16.55
CA VAL A 274 3.91 24.65 17.48
C VAL A 274 5.10 25.17 18.27
N SER A 275 5.05 25.03 19.58
CA SER A 275 6.17 25.30 20.48
C SER A 275 6.48 24.08 21.35
N LEU A 276 7.75 23.89 21.68
CA LEU A 276 8.23 22.86 22.60
C LEU A 276 8.84 23.55 23.82
N ASP A 277 8.34 23.21 25.00
CA ASP A 277 8.99 23.57 26.26
C ASP A 277 10.12 22.57 26.54
N GLU A 278 11.37 23.01 26.40
CA GLU A 278 12.55 22.16 26.60
C GLU A 278 12.77 21.73 28.07
N GLU A 279 12.20 22.44 29.06
CA GLU A 279 12.31 22.05 30.47
C GLU A 279 11.34 20.93 30.83
N THR A 280 10.13 20.97 30.27
CA THR A 280 9.04 20.06 30.64
C THR A 280 8.77 18.98 29.59
N GLY A 281 9.20 19.18 28.34
CA GLY A 281 8.99 18.27 27.21
C GLY A 281 7.60 18.35 26.58
N TYR A 282 6.80 19.34 26.96
CA TYR A 282 5.44 19.51 26.45
C TYR A 282 5.42 20.28 25.11
N PHE A 283 4.62 19.79 24.18
CA PHE A 283 4.28 20.49 22.94
C PHE A 283 3.04 21.34 23.16
N THR A 284 3.00 22.53 22.58
CA THR A 284 1.83 23.41 22.58
C THR A 284 1.53 23.90 21.17
N ILE A 285 0.32 23.65 20.70
CA ILE A 285 -0.25 24.24 19.48
C ILE A 285 -1.03 25.48 19.90
N THR A 286 -0.73 26.62 19.28
CA THR A 286 -1.48 27.88 19.49
C THR A 286 -2.23 28.23 18.23
N ASP A 287 -3.56 28.20 18.30
CA ASP A 287 -4.44 28.52 17.18
C ASP A 287 -4.28 29.99 16.74
N GLU A 288 -4.05 30.22 15.45
CA GLU A 288 -3.73 31.56 14.94
C GLU A 288 -4.91 32.54 15.06
N GLU A 289 -6.15 32.07 14.91
CA GLU A 289 -7.34 32.93 14.90
C GLU A 289 -7.90 33.17 16.31
N SER A 290 -8.08 32.11 17.08
CA SER A 290 -8.73 32.15 18.39
C SER A 290 -7.77 32.41 19.54
N GLN A 291 -6.45 32.23 19.31
CA GLN A 291 -5.40 32.25 20.34
C GLN A 291 -5.61 31.17 21.43
N ALA A 292 -6.46 30.16 21.17
CA ALA A 292 -6.61 29.00 22.02
C ALA A 292 -5.35 28.12 21.93
N THR A 293 -5.01 27.46 23.04
CA THR A 293 -3.81 26.62 23.12
C THR A 293 -4.17 25.19 23.51
N MET A 294 -3.58 24.22 22.84
CA MET A 294 -3.60 22.81 23.23
C MET A 294 -2.20 22.36 23.60
N THR A 295 -2.02 21.89 24.84
CA THR A 295 -0.74 21.42 25.35
C THR A 295 -0.80 19.92 25.63
N PHE A 296 0.20 19.18 25.16
CA PHE A 296 0.29 17.73 25.35
C PHE A 296 1.73 17.25 25.50
N SER A 297 1.92 16.16 26.25
CA SER A 297 3.19 15.42 26.23
C SER A 297 3.13 14.27 25.24
N VAL A 298 4.27 13.90 24.68
CA VAL A 298 4.38 12.84 23.68
C VAL A 298 5.19 11.68 24.25
N GLU A 299 4.66 10.47 24.15
CA GLU A 299 5.34 9.22 24.50
C GLU A 299 5.38 8.28 23.30
N GLU A 300 6.58 8.00 22.79
CA GLU A 300 6.81 7.01 21.73
C GLU A 300 6.67 5.59 22.30
N GLN A 301 5.91 4.76 21.60
CA GLN A 301 5.67 3.36 21.94
C GLN A 301 6.62 2.43 21.17
N ASP A 302 6.79 1.20 21.66
CA ASP A 302 7.71 0.20 21.09
C ASP A 302 7.34 -0.22 19.64
N ASP A 303 6.10 0.01 19.21
CA ASP A 303 5.59 -0.28 17.87
C ASP A 303 5.68 0.92 16.90
N GLY A 304 6.25 2.05 17.35
CA GLY A 304 6.39 3.27 16.55
C GLY A 304 5.14 4.15 16.54
N SER A 305 4.10 3.82 17.33
CA SER A 305 2.99 4.74 17.59
C SER A 305 3.37 5.78 18.65
N TYR A 306 2.57 6.83 18.75
CA TYR A 306 2.72 7.91 19.72
C TYR A 306 1.49 8.00 20.60
N VAL A 307 1.69 8.15 21.91
CA VAL A 307 0.63 8.51 22.85
C VAL A 307 0.79 9.99 23.17
N LEU A 308 -0.24 10.78 22.86
CA LEU A 308 -0.32 12.18 23.24
C LEU A 308 -1.19 12.27 24.49
N ASP A 309 -0.63 12.76 25.58
CA ASP A 309 -1.33 12.99 26.84
C ASP A 309 -1.74 14.46 26.94
N LEU A 310 -3.05 14.72 26.87
CA LEU A 310 -3.68 16.03 26.96
C LEU A 310 -4.03 16.39 28.42
N GLY A 311 -3.59 15.60 29.40
CA GLY A 311 -3.89 15.81 30.82
C GLY A 311 -5.33 15.42 31.16
N ASP A 312 -6.10 16.37 31.68
CA ASP A 312 -7.48 16.13 32.12
C ASP A 312 -8.43 15.83 30.92
N ASP A 313 -8.04 16.23 29.71
CA ASP A 313 -8.80 16.02 28.48
C ASP A 313 -8.55 14.63 27.83
N GLY A 314 -7.67 13.82 28.44
CA GLY A 314 -7.45 12.42 28.06
C GLY A 314 -6.21 12.19 27.22
N GLN A 315 -6.21 11.09 26.47
CA GLN A 315 -5.07 10.61 25.69
C GLN A 315 -5.49 10.29 24.27
N MET A 316 -4.56 10.51 23.33
CA MET A 316 -4.70 10.14 21.93
C MET A 316 -3.63 9.12 21.57
N TYR A 317 -4.02 8.08 20.87
CA TYR A 317 -3.13 7.05 20.33
C TYR A 317 -3.00 7.31 18.84
N LEU A 318 -1.85 7.80 18.41
CA LEU A 318 -1.60 8.24 17.05
C LEU A 318 -0.56 7.36 16.37
N GLU A 319 -0.86 6.94 15.15
CA GLU A 319 0.07 6.27 14.24
C GLU A 319 0.44 7.22 13.12
N LYS A 320 1.68 7.11 12.61
CA LYS A 320 2.14 7.93 11.49
C LYS A 320 1.40 7.51 10.21
N ILE A 321 0.80 8.47 9.52
CA ILE A 321 0.14 8.28 8.22
C ILE A 321 0.78 9.15 7.15
N SER A 322 0.46 8.90 5.88
CA SER A 322 0.97 9.73 4.79
C SER A 322 0.26 11.08 4.69
N SER A 323 0.94 12.09 4.15
CA SER A 323 0.37 13.41 3.84
C SER A 323 -0.86 13.30 2.94
N LYS A 324 -0.87 12.34 2.01
CA LYS A 324 -1.97 12.12 1.08
C LYS A 324 -3.20 11.52 1.76
N GLU A 325 -3.01 10.58 2.69
CA GLU A 325 -4.11 10.06 3.50
C GLU A 325 -4.65 11.11 4.45
N PHE A 326 -3.75 11.88 5.07
CA PHE A 326 -4.13 12.99 5.93
C PHE A 326 -5.00 13.98 5.17
N VAL A 327 -4.58 14.41 3.98
CA VAL A 327 -5.37 15.31 3.10
C VAL A 327 -6.70 14.67 2.71
N LYS A 328 -6.75 13.37 2.35
CA LYS A 328 -8.02 12.68 2.06
C LYS A 328 -8.98 12.66 3.25
N CYS A 329 -8.46 12.45 4.46
CA CYS A 329 -9.26 12.52 5.68
C CYS A 329 -9.77 13.95 5.90
N MET A 330 -8.93 14.96 5.72
CA MET A 330 -9.35 16.36 5.82
C MET A 330 -10.41 16.72 4.77
N ASP A 331 -10.25 16.27 3.52
CA ASP A 331 -11.22 16.48 2.44
C ASP A 331 -12.56 15.80 2.74
N ALA A 332 -12.53 14.60 3.34
CA ALA A 332 -13.74 13.89 3.75
C ALA A 332 -14.46 14.64 4.89
N LEU A 333 -13.73 15.16 5.87
CA LEU A 333 -14.29 15.94 6.98
C LEU A 333 -14.84 17.30 6.54
N ALA A 334 -14.28 17.90 5.48
CA ALA A 334 -14.77 19.13 4.89
C ALA A 334 -16.02 18.94 4.01
N ALA A 335 -16.35 17.70 3.64
CA ALA A 335 -17.49 17.37 2.80
C ALA A 335 -18.78 17.05 3.60
N GLU A 336 -18.68 16.94 4.93
CA GLU A 336 -19.80 16.78 5.87
C GLU A 336 -20.38 18.13 6.34
#